data_AF-A0A4R5VHU9-F1
#
_entry.id   AF-A0A4R5VHU9-F1
#
_cell.length_a   1.000
_cell.length_b   1.000
_cell.length_c   1.000
_cell.angle_alpha   90.00
_cell.angle_beta   90.00
_cell.angle_gamma   90.00
#
_symmetry.space_group_name_H-M   'P 1'
#
loop_
_entity.id
_entity.type
_entity.pdbx_description
1 polymer ?
#
loop_
_entity_poly.entity_id
_entity_poly.type
_entity_poly.pdbx_seq_one_letter_code
_entity_poly.pdbx_strand_id
1 'polypeptide(L)'
;MFKLAFALPFLFALWLANPAYAVEVNSIIQIIDQNNKVIVKKNITFEEGDNIYDITKNNFDVAETNGMITGINGLVEKPTENIHWAAFIDGEFVEISPGEVGLYANDILTWALRDYDKQEIMK
;
A
#
# COMPACT_ATOMS: atom_id res chain seq x y z
N MET A 1 -14.11 2.56 65.45
CA MET A 1 -14.75 2.03 64.23
C MET A 1 -14.17 2.77 63.05
N PHE A 2 -13.51 2.06 62.14
CA PHE A 2 -12.62 2.60 61.11
C PHE A 2 -13.37 3.40 60.04
N LYS A 3 -12.90 4.63 59.79
CA LYS A 3 -13.07 5.31 58.50
C LYS A 3 -12.16 4.64 57.50
N LEU A 4 -12.67 4.23 56.34
CA LEU A 4 -11.89 4.20 55.11
C LEU A 4 -12.85 4.27 53.91
N ALA A 5 -12.94 5.47 53.33
CA ALA A 5 -13.40 5.64 51.97
C ALA A 5 -12.21 5.32 51.05
N PHE A 6 -12.35 4.33 50.18
CA PHE A 6 -11.53 4.21 48.99
C PHE A 6 -12.46 4.05 47.81
N ALA A 7 -12.72 5.19 47.16
CA ALA A 7 -13.11 5.20 45.77
C ALA A 7 -11.94 4.58 44.99
N LEU A 8 -12.18 3.44 44.35
CA LEU A 8 -11.39 3.03 43.18
C LEU A 8 -12.16 3.44 41.93
N PRO A 9 -12.10 4.68 41.46
CA PRO A 9 -12.22 4.94 40.04
C PRO A 9 -10.81 4.77 39.43
N PHE A 10 -10.72 4.58 38.12
CA PHE A 10 -9.46 4.73 37.38
C PHE A 10 -8.36 3.68 37.61
N LEU A 11 -8.60 2.44 37.20
CA LEU A 11 -7.50 1.62 36.63
C LEU A 11 -7.96 0.61 35.56
N PHE A 12 -9.20 0.73 35.10
CA PHE A 12 -9.74 -0.07 33.99
C PHE A 12 -10.27 0.80 32.84
N ALA A 13 -9.70 2.00 32.68
CA ALA A 13 -10.03 2.91 31.57
C ALA A 13 -8.79 3.31 30.76
N LEU A 14 -7.67 2.60 30.92
CA LEU A 14 -6.42 2.84 30.17
C LEU A 14 -6.10 1.74 29.15
N TRP A 15 -6.97 0.76 28.95
CA TRP A 15 -6.76 -0.30 27.95
C TRP A 15 -7.43 -0.03 26.59
N LEU A 16 -8.21 1.04 26.44
CA LEU A 16 -8.94 1.36 25.20
C LEU A 16 -8.36 2.55 24.41
N ALA A 17 -7.15 3.03 24.73
CA ALA A 17 -6.56 4.19 24.05
C ALA A 17 -5.04 4.06 23.87
N ASN A 18 -4.53 2.87 23.55
CA ASN A 18 -3.13 2.75 23.11
C ASN A 18 -3.12 2.58 21.58
N PRO A 19 -2.79 3.61 20.78
CA PRO A 19 -2.52 3.42 19.34
C PRO A 19 -1.16 2.72 19.11
N ALA A 20 -0.51 2.24 20.18
CA ALA A 20 0.82 1.66 20.13
C ALA A 20 0.78 0.27 19.51
N TYR A 21 0.85 0.19 18.19
CA TYR A 21 1.86 -0.58 17.42
C TYR A 21 1.86 -0.17 15.93
N ALA A 22 1.50 1.07 15.57
CA ALA A 22 1.86 1.59 14.25
C ALA A 22 3.39 1.75 14.22
N VAL A 23 4.07 0.78 13.62
CA VAL A 23 5.52 0.78 13.46
C VAL A 23 5.82 1.41 12.11
N GLU A 24 6.44 2.59 12.10
CA GLU A 24 6.96 3.16 10.86
C GLU A 24 8.10 2.29 10.34
N VAL A 25 7.95 1.80 9.11
CA VAL A 25 8.92 0.92 8.46
C VAL A 25 9.33 1.49 7.10
N ASN A 26 10.39 0.93 6.52
CA ASN A 26 10.89 1.34 5.21
C ASN A 26 10.75 0.22 4.19
N SER A 27 10.45 0.59 2.95
CA SER A 27 10.32 -0.30 1.79
C SER A 27 10.81 0.43 0.53
N ILE A 28 10.94 -0.30 -0.57
CA ILE A 28 11.16 0.24 -1.90
C ILE A 28 9.85 0.20 -2.68
N ILE A 29 9.50 1.34 -3.29
CA ILE A 29 8.49 1.40 -4.34
C ILE A 29 9.15 1.65 -5.70
N GLN A 30 8.69 0.93 -6.72
CA GLN A 30 9.16 1.13 -8.09
C GLN A 30 8.01 1.16 -9.11
N ILE A 31 8.18 2.00 -10.13
CA ILE A 31 7.24 2.17 -11.25
C ILE A 31 7.91 1.69 -12.53
N ILE A 32 7.27 0.76 -13.22
CA ILE A 32 7.78 0.14 -14.46
C ILE A 32 6.83 0.48 -15.63
N ASP A 33 7.39 0.95 -16.74
CA ASP A 33 6.62 1.20 -17.96
C ASP A 33 6.28 -0.08 -18.72
N GLN A 34 5.48 0.05 -19.77
CA GLN A 34 5.08 -1.05 -20.66
C GLN A 34 6.25 -1.77 -21.36
N ASN A 35 7.45 -1.19 -21.38
CA ASN A 35 8.66 -1.75 -22.00
C ASN A 35 9.58 -2.41 -20.97
N ASN A 36 9.09 -2.66 -19.76
CA ASN A 36 9.87 -3.19 -18.62
C ASN A 36 11.03 -2.29 -18.18
N LYS A 37 10.93 -0.98 -18.44
CA LYS A 37 11.89 0.00 -17.94
C LYS A 37 11.44 0.53 -16.59
N VAL A 38 12.32 0.49 -15.60
CA VAL A 38 12.12 1.18 -14.31
C VAL A 38 12.21 2.69 -14.54
N ILE A 39 11.10 3.39 -14.32
CA ILE A 39 10.99 4.86 -14.49
C ILE A 39 11.22 5.56 -13.15
N VAL A 40 10.78 4.95 -12.05
CA VAL A 40 10.98 5.45 -10.69
C VAL A 40 11.37 4.29 -9.78
N LYS A 41 12.30 4.53 -8.86
CA LYS A 41 12.63 3.64 -7.74
C LYS A 41 13.04 4.51 -6.56
N LYS A 42 12.31 4.45 -5.45
CA LYS A 42 12.63 5.22 -4.24
C LYS A 42 12.32 4.44 -2.97
N ASN A 43 13.00 4.80 -1.89
CA ASN A 43 12.64 4.36 -0.55
C ASN A 43 11.42 5.17 -0.09
N ILE A 44 10.52 4.51 0.63
CA ILE A 44 9.34 5.11 1.25
C ILE A 44 9.27 4.71 2.72
N THR A 45 8.60 5.53 3.51
CA THR A 45 8.28 5.27 4.91
C THR A 45 6.75 5.30 5.06
N PHE A 46 6.20 4.34 5.80
CA PHE A 46 4.77 4.12 5.97
C PHE A 46 4.53 3.34 7.28
N GLU A 47 3.29 3.30 7.76
CA GLU A 47 2.94 2.47 8.92
C GLU A 47 2.79 1.01 8.47
N GLU A 48 3.44 0.08 9.16
CA GLU A 48 3.40 -1.34 8.80
C GLU A 48 1.95 -1.85 8.72
N GLY A 49 1.61 -2.48 7.59
CA GLY A 49 0.26 -2.93 7.29
C GLY A 49 -0.63 -1.91 6.56
N ASP A 50 -0.17 -0.67 6.34
CA ASP A 50 -0.86 0.29 5.46
C ASP A 50 -1.10 -0.33 4.07
N ASN A 51 -2.25 -0.04 3.48
CA ASN A 51 -2.60 -0.64 2.20
C ASN A 51 -1.82 -0.01 1.04
N ILE A 52 -1.47 -0.84 0.04
CA ILE A 52 -0.63 -0.40 -1.09
C ILE A 52 -1.29 0.70 -1.94
N TYR A 53 -2.62 0.83 -1.93
CA TYR A 53 -3.33 1.91 -2.63
C TYR A 53 -3.03 3.28 -2.01
N ASP A 54 -3.26 3.41 -0.70
CA ASP A 54 -3.05 4.67 0.03
C ASP A 54 -1.56 5.02 0.11
N ILE A 55 -0.68 4.03 0.32
CA ILE A 55 0.77 4.23 0.25
C ILE A 55 1.16 4.84 -1.11
N THR A 56 0.61 4.33 -2.20
CA THR A 56 0.90 4.83 -3.55
C THR A 56 0.43 6.27 -3.73
N LYS A 57 -0.80 6.59 -3.29
CA LYS A 57 -1.36 7.95 -3.35
C LYS A 57 -0.60 8.97 -2.50
N ASN A 58 -0.09 8.55 -1.35
CA ASN A 58 0.72 9.41 -0.48
C ASN A 58 2.10 9.71 -1.07
N ASN A 59 2.57 8.90 -2.02
CA ASN A 59 3.93 8.97 -2.56
C ASN A 59 4.02 9.46 -4.01
N PHE A 60 2.90 9.52 -4.74
CA PHE A 60 2.85 9.83 -6.16
C PHE A 60 1.64 10.66 -6.53
N ASP A 61 1.73 11.32 -7.69
CA ASP A 61 0.53 11.88 -8.33
C ASP A 61 -0.24 10.75 -9.00
N VAL A 62 -1.43 10.43 -8.46
CA VAL A 62 -2.24 9.29 -8.90
C VAL A 62 -3.52 9.79 -9.57
N ALA A 63 -3.73 9.34 -10.81
CA ALA A 63 -5.04 9.42 -11.46
C ALA A 63 -5.83 8.17 -11.11
N GLU A 64 -7.09 8.34 -10.70
CA GLU A 64 -7.98 7.25 -10.31
C GLU A 64 -9.32 7.35 -11.05
N THR A 65 -9.93 6.20 -11.33
CA THR A 65 -11.28 6.11 -11.88
C THR A 65 -11.96 4.90 -11.26
N ASN A 66 -13.14 5.11 -10.66
CA ASN A 66 -13.91 4.06 -9.97
C ASN A 66 -13.10 3.28 -8.91
N GLY A 67 -12.20 3.97 -8.19
CA GLY A 67 -11.34 3.36 -7.17
C GLY A 67 -10.17 2.54 -7.71
N MET A 68 -9.91 2.58 -9.02
CA MET A 68 -8.74 1.96 -9.64
C MET A 68 -7.73 3.01 -10.07
N ILE A 69 -6.44 2.71 -9.91
CA ILE A 69 -5.35 3.55 -10.40
C ILE A 69 -5.31 3.45 -11.93
N THR A 70 -5.47 4.58 -12.60
CA THR A 70 -5.38 4.70 -14.07
C THR A 70 -4.11 5.43 -14.50
N GLY A 71 -3.43 6.12 -13.58
CA GLY A 71 -2.14 6.75 -13.87
C GLY A 71 -1.31 7.03 -12.63
N ILE A 72 0.02 7.02 -12.81
CA ILE A 72 1.01 7.34 -11.78
C ILE A 72 2.04 8.29 -12.39
N ASN A 73 2.21 9.48 -11.79
CA ASN A 73 3.10 10.55 -12.26
C ASN A 73 2.91 10.90 -13.75
N GLY A 74 1.66 10.94 -14.22
CA GLY A 74 1.31 11.23 -15.61
C GLY A 74 1.53 10.08 -16.60
N LEU A 75 2.10 8.94 -16.18
CA LEU A 75 2.08 7.71 -16.96
C LEU A 75 0.71 7.07 -16.81
N VAL A 76 -0.01 6.85 -17.91
CA VAL A 76 -1.40 6.38 -17.92
C VAL A 76 -1.53 4.99 -18.55
N GLU A 77 -2.54 4.25 -18.11
CA GLU A 77 -2.94 3.01 -18.76
C GLU A 77 -3.44 3.22 -20.20
N LYS A 78 -3.52 2.13 -20.97
CA LYS A 78 -4.04 2.13 -22.34
C LYS A 78 -5.07 1.02 -22.51
N PRO A 79 -6.33 1.25 -22.11
CA PRO A 79 -7.37 0.22 -22.12
C PRO A 79 -7.66 -0.34 -23.52
N THR A 80 -7.50 0.47 -24.57
CA THR A 80 -7.67 0.02 -25.96
C THR A 80 -6.60 -0.97 -26.43
N GLU A 81 -5.46 -1.02 -25.73
CA GLU A 81 -4.35 -1.96 -25.98
C GLU A 81 -4.31 -3.07 -24.90
N ASN A 82 -5.33 -3.16 -24.04
CA ASN A 82 -5.36 -4.02 -22.85
C ASN A 82 -4.15 -3.86 -21.92
N ILE A 83 -3.55 -2.65 -21.89
CA ILE A 83 -2.44 -2.32 -21.01
C ILE A 83 -2.97 -1.61 -19.78
N HIS A 84 -2.82 -2.24 -18.62
CA HIS A 84 -3.33 -1.77 -17.34
C HIS A 84 -2.24 -1.78 -16.26
N TRP A 85 -2.50 -1.10 -15.15
CA TRP A 85 -1.65 -1.15 -13.97
C TRP A 85 -1.81 -2.47 -13.23
N ALA A 86 -0.68 -3.14 -12.98
CA ALA A 86 -0.56 -4.33 -12.15
C ALA A 86 0.36 -4.03 -10.97
N ALA A 87 -0.03 -4.50 -9.78
CA ALA A 87 0.79 -4.43 -8.59
C ALA A 87 1.49 -5.78 -8.33
N PHE A 88 2.72 -5.72 -7.82
CA PHE A 88 3.48 -6.88 -7.39
C PHE A 88 4.17 -6.57 -6.06
N ILE A 89 4.20 -7.54 -5.14
CA ILE A 89 4.98 -7.48 -3.91
C ILE A 89 6.07 -8.54 -4.02
N ASP A 90 7.33 -8.13 -3.93
CA ASP A 90 8.49 -9.02 -4.08
C ASP A 90 8.50 -9.85 -5.38
N GLY A 91 7.84 -9.32 -6.42
CA GLY A 91 7.70 -9.97 -7.72
C GLY A 91 6.47 -10.86 -7.84
N GLU A 92 5.74 -11.12 -6.77
CA GLU A 92 4.47 -11.87 -6.80
C GLU A 92 3.31 -10.94 -7.16
N PHE A 93 2.49 -11.36 -8.13
CA PHE A 93 1.34 -10.59 -8.59
C PHE A 93 0.28 -10.46 -7.50
N VAL A 94 -0.24 -9.25 -7.33
CA VAL A 94 -1.31 -8.97 -6.38
C VAL A 94 -2.66 -9.28 -7.01
N GLU A 95 -3.29 -10.39 -6.59
CA GLU A 95 -4.55 -10.88 -7.16
C GLU A 95 -5.81 -10.19 -6.65
N ILE A 96 -5.73 -9.53 -5.48
CA ILE A 96 -6.87 -8.85 -4.84
C ILE A 96 -6.75 -7.32 -4.93
N SER A 97 -7.76 -6.60 -4.45
CA SER A 97 -7.78 -5.15 -4.54
C SER A 97 -6.57 -4.52 -3.80
N PRO A 98 -5.86 -3.55 -4.42
CA PRO A 98 -4.75 -2.83 -3.77
C PRO A 98 -5.11 -2.16 -2.43
N GLY A 99 -6.40 -1.82 -2.22
CA GLY A 99 -6.88 -1.26 -0.95
C GLY A 99 -7.00 -2.29 0.18
N GLU A 100 -6.86 -3.58 -0.12
CA GLU A 100 -6.99 -4.70 0.82
C GLU A 100 -5.66 -5.38 1.12
N VAL A 101 -4.57 -4.90 0.52
CA VAL A 101 -3.24 -5.52 0.59
C VAL A 101 -2.32 -4.62 1.39
N GLY A 102 -1.92 -5.07 2.58
CA GLY A 102 -0.95 -4.38 3.42
C GLY A 102 0.47 -4.56 2.90
N LEU A 103 1.28 -3.50 3.02
CA LEU A 103 2.73 -3.55 2.80
C LEU A 103 3.47 -3.75 4.12
N TYR A 104 4.58 -4.48 4.10
CA TYR A 104 5.42 -4.75 5.28
C TYR A 104 6.86 -4.31 5.09
N ALA A 105 7.62 -4.32 6.18
CA ALA A 105 9.01 -3.89 6.16
C ALA A 105 9.86 -4.72 5.18
N ASN A 106 10.68 -4.03 4.38
CA ASN A 106 11.59 -4.60 3.37
C ASN A 106 10.95 -5.22 2.13
N ASP A 107 9.62 -5.23 2.02
CA ASP A 107 8.93 -5.58 0.78
C ASP A 107 9.38 -4.68 -0.36
N ILE A 108 9.21 -5.13 -1.61
CA ILE A 108 9.35 -4.31 -2.80
C ILE A 108 7.99 -4.22 -3.49
N LEU A 109 7.33 -3.06 -3.34
CA LEU A 109 6.11 -2.75 -4.08
C LEU A 109 6.45 -2.29 -5.50
N THR A 110 5.95 -3.01 -6.48
CA THR A 110 6.11 -2.69 -7.90
C THR A 110 4.76 -2.40 -8.52
N TRP A 111 4.60 -1.20 -9.09
CA TRP A 111 3.54 -0.92 -10.04
C TRP A 111 4.09 -0.98 -11.44
N ALA A 112 3.46 -1.76 -12.31
CA ALA A 112 3.91 -1.92 -13.67
C ALA A 112 2.75 -1.86 -14.66
N LEU A 113 2.96 -1.16 -15.79
CA LEU A 113 2.04 -1.30 -16.92
C LEU A 113 2.24 -2.67 -17.57
N ARG A 114 1.14 -3.42 -17.68
CA ARG A 114 1.13 -4.77 -18.21
C ARG A 114 0.03 -4.93 -19.24
N ASP A 115 0.39 -5.62 -20.32
CA ASP A 115 -0.54 -6.09 -21.33
C ASP A 115 -1.20 -7.37 -20.80
N TYR A 116 -2.48 -7.30 -20.47
CA TYR A 116 -3.23 -8.41 -19.87
C TYR A 116 -3.61 -9.50 -20.89
N ASP A 117 -3.48 -9.23 -22.19
CA ASP A 117 -3.60 -10.30 -23.21
C ASP A 117 -2.36 -11.21 -23.19
N LYS A 118 -1.24 -10.76 -22.61
CA LYS A 118 -0.05 -11.57 -22.41
C LYS A 118 -0.09 -12.24 -21.04
N GLN A 119 0.04 -13.57 -21.03
CA GLN A 119 0.08 -14.38 -19.80
C GLN A 119 1.38 -14.22 -18.97
N GLU A 120 2.06 -13.09 -19.07
CA GLU A 120 3.30 -12.79 -18.34
C GLU A 120 3.01 -12.16 -16.96
N ILE A 121 1.76 -11.81 -16.68
CA ILE A 121 1.35 -11.19 -15.41
C ILE A 121 1.20 -12.18 -14.25
N MET A 122 1.02 -13.49 -14.53
CA MET A 122 0.73 -14.55 -13.54
C MET A 122 1.87 -15.58 -13.41
N LYS A 123 3.06 -15.28 -13.96
CA LYS A 123 4.22 -16.19 -13.94
C LYS A 123 5.33 -15.63 -13.08
#